data_AF-A0ABC9FPV1-F1
#
_entry.id   AF-A0ABC9FPV1-F1
#
_cell.length_a   1.000
_cell.length_b   1.000
_cell.length_c   1.000
_cell.angle_alpha   90.00
_cell.angle_beta   90.00
_cell.angle_gamma   90.00
#
_symmetry.space_group_name_H-M   'P 1'
#
loop_
_entity.id
_entity.type
_entity.pdbx_description
1 polymer ?
#
loop_
_entity_poly.entity_id
_entity_poly.type
_entity_poly.pdbx_seq_one_letter_code
_entity_poly.pdbx_strand_id
1 'polypeptide(L)'
;MASWFVPDIWQWIRSLPEQWRGGSYPLQICNSPSTNQSLNLVISKHSETQALNLSFSIFSAFHDPVSLWTSNYSTPRSAHTMDLSASVLHDIICGVLRYGSYSNSRSLFRLPNVQIPDDSSKSFNLAAFTLAILVSIYEAPSNLRHEFTDKISAQLMRDEMRYTAKKLMLTLGSNVEEQWMRSVNLAATNWTMEGLRSGGGSPSPFTVFSYALSASRLWKVQVYCPVVAMVMEHPSHQTKDEKLLFSLNYQQLEAVIQLVYRVTIKENWIDVVVRVDNIRCDLVQLVSEALMAKQGYGSDEKHFPSRVSLQLTPMAQPDILSLSVSRSTDNPVHEVGLDASLGVTSASMGVGVSAHETVTQALRPWKFEHSAQGNTASLGWFLHDGAGAGAGGRQVFSGELQRRGLGLLRRPRSWLRDRYTDLGRPFTRGGGVIFAGDEYGEGVCWRMRPAAAGKTVEWEVRAKVWVTYMPNKRRTMHSETRTLEFKEMLQLTVAE
;
A
#
# COMPACT_ATOMS: atom_id res chain seq x y z
N MET A 1 -31.06 4.11 19.33
CA MET A 1 -30.17 3.30 18.47
C MET A 1 -30.90 3.05 17.16
N ALA A 2 -30.60 3.82 16.11
CA ALA A 2 -31.21 3.58 14.79
C ALA A 2 -30.50 2.39 14.15
N SER A 3 -31.23 1.33 13.80
CA SER A 3 -30.65 0.22 13.05
C SER A 3 -30.21 0.73 11.68
N TRP A 4 -28.91 0.78 11.43
CA TRP A 4 -28.37 1.13 10.13
C TRP A 4 -28.67 0.01 9.14
N PHE A 5 -29.55 0.29 8.18
CA PHE A 5 -29.84 -0.60 7.06
C PHE A 5 -28.63 -0.61 6.12
N VAL A 6 -28.02 -1.77 5.92
CA VAL A 6 -27.02 -2.00 4.88
C VAL A 6 -27.73 -2.72 3.74
N PRO A 7 -27.91 -2.08 2.58
CA PRO A 7 -28.62 -2.71 1.47
C PRO A 7 -27.80 -3.87 0.91
N ASP A 8 -28.46 -5.02 0.71
CA ASP A 8 -27.88 -6.14 -0.02
C ASP A 8 -28.20 -5.98 -1.51
N ILE A 9 -27.29 -5.32 -2.23
CA ILE A 9 -27.43 -5.00 -3.64
C ILE A 9 -27.45 -6.28 -4.49
N TRP A 10 -26.67 -7.29 -4.09
CA TRP A 10 -26.67 -8.59 -4.75
C TRP A 10 -28.04 -9.29 -4.67
N GLN A 11 -28.63 -9.38 -3.47
CA GLN A 11 -29.96 -9.96 -3.31
C GLN A 11 -31.03 -9.14 -4.02
N TRP A 12 -30.91 -7.81 -4.00
CA TRP A 12 -31.81 -6.94 -4.74
C TRP A 12 -31.79 -7.23 -6.25
N ILE A 13 -30.60 -7.36 -6.86
CA ILE A 13 -30.47 -7.72 -8.29
C ILE A 13 -31.13 -9.09 -8.57
N ARG A 14 -30.94 -10.08 -7.70
CA ARG A 14 -31.58 -11.40 -7.85
C ARG A 14 -33.10 -11.37 -7.66
N SER A 15 -33.62 -10.39 -6.92
CA SER A 15 -35.06 -10.19 -6.74
C SER A 15 -35.73 -9.42 -7.88
N LEU A 16 -34.96 -8.96 -8.88
CA LEU A 16 -35.51 -8.25 -10.02
C LEU A 16 -36.40 -9.16 -10.87
N PRO A 17 -37.53 -8.64 -11.40
CA PRO A 17 -38.45 -9.44 -12.19
C PRO A 17 -37.81 -9.90 -13.50
N GLU A 18 -38.08 -11.15 -13.89
CA GLU A 18 -37.64 -11.70 -15.18
C GLU A 18 -38.33 -11.01 -16.37
N GLN A 19 -39.57 -10.51 -16.16
CA GLN A 19 -40.36 -9.81 -17.17
C GLN A 19 -40.51 -8.32 -16.85
N TRP A 20 -39.77 -7.49 -17.59
CA TRP A 20 -39.74 -6.04 -17.41
C TRP A 20 -40.87 -5.33 -18.16
N ARG A 21 -41.92 -4.92 -17.44
CA ARG A 21 -43.11 -4.20 -17.97
C ARG A 21 -42.96 -2.67 -18.00
N GLY A 22 -41.77 -2.17 -18.38
CA GLY A 22 -41.50 -0.73 -18.50
C GLY A 22 -41.50 0.00 -17.15
N GLY A 23 -40.32 0.20 -16.57
CA GLY A 23 -40.20 0.90 -15.30
C GLY A 23 -38.76 1.00 -14.83
N SER A 24 -38.55 1.81 -13.78
CA SER A 24 -37.30 1.88 -13.04
C SER A 24 -37.50 1.33 -11.62
N TYR A 25 -36.52 0.58 -11.13
CA TYR A 25 -36.53 0.06 -9.77
C TYR A 25 -35.41 0.72 -8.97
N PRO A 26 -35.71 1.50 -7.92
CA PRO A 26 -34.70 2.09 -7.04
C PRO A 26 -34.37 1.18 -5.85
N LEU A 27 -33.10 1.16 -5.47
CA LEU A 27 -32.59 0.63 -4.21
C LEU A 27 -31.85 1.75 -3.47
N GLN A 28 -32.27 2.06 -2.25
CA GLN A 28 -31.61 3.08 -1.45
C GLN A 28 -30.28 2.58 -0.90
N ILE A 29 -29.18 3.24 -1.28
CA ILE A 29 -27.82 2.99 -0.77
C ILE A 29 -27.67 3.61 0.61
N CYS A 30 -27.99 4.91 0.72
CA CYS A 30 -27.98 5.67 1.97
C CYS A 30 -28.94 6.86 1.89
N ASN A 31 -29.25 7.46 3.03
CA ASN A 31 -30.03 8.69 3.13
C ASN A 31 -29.29 9.77 3.92
N SER A 32 -29.68 11.02 3.77
CA SER A 32 -29.28 12.16 4.60
C SER A 32 -30.45 12.47 5.54
N PRO A 33 -30.28 12.36 6.88
CA PRO A 33 -31.35 12.68 7.82
C PRO A 33 -31.58 14.18 7.93
N SER A 34 -30.60 15.01 7.54
CA SER A 34 -30.70 16.48 7.59
C SER A 34 -31.53 17.04 6.44
N THR A 35 -31.41 16.45 5.25
CA THR A 35 -32.09 16.91 4.03
C THR A 35 -33.23 16.00 3.58
N ASN A 36 -33.39 14.83 4.21
CA ASN A 36 -34.26 13.74 3.75
C ASN A 36 -33.96 13.25 2.32
N GLN A 37 -32.76 13.52 1.80
CA GLN A 37 -32.35 13.10 0.46
C GLN A 37 -31.71 11.72 0.48
N SER A 38 -31.80 10.98 -0.62
CA SER A 38 -31.26 9.62 -0.70
C SER A 38 -30.33 9.45 -1.90
N LEU A 39 -29.32 8.61 -1.70
CA LEU A 39 -28.49 8.07 -2.77
C LEU A 39 -29.08 6.71 -3.16
N ASN A 40 -29.54 6.58 -4.40
CA ASN A 40 -30.25 5.40 -4.88
C ASN A 40 -29.52 4.77 -6.06
N LEU A 41 -29.42 3.44 -6.07
CA LEU A 41 -29.09 2.67 -7.25
C LEU A 41 -30.39 2.38 -8.01
N VAL A 42 -30.48 2.82 -9.25
CA VAL A 42 -31.67 2.65 -10.08
C VAL A 42 -31.31 1.82 -11.29
N ILE A 43 -32.16 0.83 -11.60
CA ILE A 43 -32.09 0.10 -12.86
C ILE A 43 -33.20 0.57 -13.79
N SER A 44 -32.85 0.94 -15.02
CA SER A 44 -33.77 1.39 -16.06
C SER A 44 -33.67 0.53 -17.31
N LYS A 45 -34.82 0.31 -17.96
CA LYS A 45 -34.91 -0.35 -19.26
C LYS A 45 -35.08 0.70 -20.35
N HIS A 46 -34.18 0.70 -21.34
CA HIS A 46 -34.25 1.61 -22.48
C HIS A 46 -34.72 0.84 -23.73
N SER A 47 -35.97 1.08 -24.15
CA SER A 47 -36.69 0.50 -25.31
C SER A 47 -37.52 -0.77 -25.05
N GLU A 48 -38.71 -0.82 -25.67
CA GLU A 48 -39.65 -1.94 -25.68
C GLU A 48 -39.38 -2.94 -26.82
N THR A 49 -38.67 -2.52 -27.87
CA THR A 49 -38.58 -3.24 -29.16
C THR A 49 -37.29 -4.02 -29.40
N GLN A 50 -36.25 -3.84 -28.56
CA GLN A 50 -35.00 -4.60 -28.63
C GLN A 50 -34.72 -5.35 -27.34
N ALA A 51 -33.95 -6.45 -27.44
CA ALA A 51 -33.58 -7.31 -26.32
C ALA A 51 -32.91 -6.50 -25.19
N LEU A 52 -33.63 -6.35 -24.07
CA LEU A 52 -33.19 -6.00 -22.72
C LEU A 52 -31.95 -5.09 -22.62
N ASN A 53 -32.01 -3.84 -23.10
CA ASN A 53 -31.00 -2.84 -22.75
C ASN A 53 -31.26 -2.33 -21.33
N LEU A 54 -30.58 -2.92 -20.35
CA LEU A 54 -30.61 -2.48 -18.95
C LEU A 54 -29.40 -1.59 -18.65
N SER A 55 -29.65 -0.49 -17.96
CA SER A 55 -28.62 0.38 -17.39
C SER A 55 -28.83 0.57 -15.89
N PHE A 56 -27.73 0.55 -15.16
CA PHE A 56 -27.69 0.85 -13.72
C PHE A 56 -27.14 2.25 -13.54
N SER A 57 -27.79 3.05 -12.71
CA SER A 57 -27.40 4.43 -12.46
C SER A 57 -27.47 4.75 -10.98
N ILE A 58 -26.51 5.53 -10.50
CA ILE A 58 -26.53 6.07 -9.13
C ILE A 58 -27.14 7.46 -9.21
N PHE A 59 -28.25 7.67 -8.52
CA PHE A 59 -28.96 8.94 -8.46
C PHE A 59 -28.91 9.54 -7.07
N SER A 60 -28.78 10.86 -7.02
CA SER A 60 -29.21 11.62 -5.85
C SER A 60 -30.68 12.02 -6.05
N ALA A 61 -31.58 11.51 -5.20
CA ALA A 61 -32.98 11.91 -5.21
C ALA A 61 -33.13 13.29 -4.56
N PHE A 62 -32.95 14.32 -5.39
CA PHE A 62 -33.32 15.71 -5.13
C PHE A 62 -34.68 16.01 -5.79
N HIS A 63 -35.21 17.22 -5.60
CA HIS A 63 -36.40 17.70 -6.33
C HIS A 63 -36.31 17.45 -7.86
N ASP A 64 -35.08 17.44 -8.40
CA ASP A 64 -34.73 16.90 -9.72
C ASP A 64 -33.65 15.81 -9.58
N PRO A 65 -33.90 14.55 -10.01
CA PRO A 65 -32.93 13.47 -9.84
C PRO A 65 -31.70 13.67 -10.72
N VAL A 66 -30.52 13.80 -10.12
CA VAL A 66 -29.24 13.92 -10.83
C VAL A 66 -28.58 12.55 -10.92
N SER A 67 -28.34 12.08 -12.15
CA SER A 67 -27.55 10.87 -12.40
C SER A 67 -26.07 11.16 -12.17
N LEU A 68 -25.50 10.56 -11.14
CA LEU A 68 -24.09 10.71 -10.76
C LEU A 68 -23.20 9.68 -11.47
N TRP A 69 -23.75 8.50 -11.80
CA TRP A 69 -23.07 7.46 -12.56
C TRP A 69 -24.07 6.66 -13.37
N THR A 70 -23.67 6.14 -14.53
CA THR A 70 -24.47 5.22 -15.35
C THR A 70 -23.58 4.16 -15.97
N SER A 71 -24.02 2.90 -15.89
CA SER A 71 -23.37 1.73 -16.48
C SER A 71 -23.45 1.75 -18.00
N ASN A 72 -22.67 0.91 -18.67
CA ASN A 72 -22.89 0.72 -20.10
C ASN A 72 -24.18 -0.10 -20.30
N TYR A 73 -24.76 -0.02 -21.50
CA TYR A 73 -25.91 -0.86 -21.83
C TYR A 73 -25.47 -2.33 -21.85
N SER A 74 -25.99 -3.08 -20.89
CA SER A 74 -25.80 -4.53 -20.86
C SER A 74 -26.86 -5.15 -21.77
N THR A 75 -26.42 -5.86 -22.81
CA THR A 75 -27.27 -6.77 -23.57
C THR A 75 -27.05 -8.17 -23.01
N PRO A 76 -27.84 -8.63 -22.02
CA PRO A 76 -27.67 -9.96 -21.49
C PRO A 76 -27.89 -10.96 -22.64
N ARG A 77 -26.87 -11.78 -22.93
CA ARG A 77 -26.94 -12.79 -24.01
C ARG A 77 -27.92 -13.93 -23.70
N SER A 78 -28.35 -14.06 -22.44
CA SER A 78 -29.38 -14.99 -21.98
C SER A 78 -30.27 -14.32 -20.92
N ALA A 79 -31.48 -14.84 -20.71
CA ALA A 79 -32.41 -14.36 -19.69
C ALA A 79 -32.00 -14.74 -18.24
N HIS A 80 -30.81 -15.30 -18.02
CA HIS A 80 -30.38 -15.77 -16.70
C HIS A 80 -29.82 -14.63 -15.83
N THR A 81 -30.29 -14.56 -14.59
CA THR A 81 -29.90 -13.54 -13.59
C THR A 81 -28.40 -13.53 -13.25
N MET A 82 -27.70 -14.66 -13.40
CA MET A 82 -26.24 -14.72 -13.19
C MET A 82 -25.45 -13.93 -14.24
N ASP A 83 -25.91 -13.92 -15.50
CA ASP A 83 -25.24 -13.18 -16.58
C ASP A 83 -25.37 -11.66 -16.36
N LEU A 84 -26.53 -11.22 -15.83
CA LEU A 84 -26.75 -9.83 -15.45
C LEU A 84 -25.83 -9.40 -14.31
N SER A 85 -25.77 -10.16 -13.21
CA SER A 85 -24.94 -9.78 -12.07
C SER A 85 -23.45 -9.72 -12.40
N ALA A 86 -22.95 -10.61 -13.27
CA ALA A 86 -21.58 -10.56 -13.77
C ALA A 86 -21.31 -9.31 -14.61
N SER A 87 -22.23 -8.95 -15.51
CA SER A 87 -22.16 -7.72 -16.30
C SER A 87 -22.14 -6.47 -15.42
N VAL A 88 -22.98 -6.43 -14.39
CA VAL A 88 -23.06 -5.28 -13.47
C VAL A 88 -21.80 -5.17 -12.63
N LEU A 89 -21.29 -6.28 -12.11
CA LEU A 89 -20.03 -6.27 -11.35
C LEU A 89 -18.89 -5.75 -12.22
N HIS A 90 -18.81 -6.19 -13.48
CA HIS A 90 -17.84 -5.69 -14.43
C HIS A 90 -17.95 -4.16 -14.62
N ASP A 91 -19.16 -3.64 -14.84
CA ASP A 91 -19.38 -2.20 -14.98
C ASP A 91 -19.07 -1.42 -13.72
N ILE A 92 -19.35 -1.97 -12.53
CA ILE A 92 -18.96 -1.39 -11.24
C ILE A 92 -17.44 -1.30 -11.15
N ILE A 93 -16.73 -2.38 -11.47
CA ILE A 93 -15.26 -2.40 -11.45
C ILE A 93 -14.70 -1.36 -12.41
N CYS A 94 -15.18 -1.33 -13.66
CA CYS A 94 -14.80 -0.29 -14.61
C CYS A 94 -15.13 1.12 -14.09
N GLY A 95 -16.28 1.29 -13.43
CA GLY A 95 -16.69 2.55 -12.78
C GLY A 95 -15.67 3.01 -11.73
N VAL A 96 -15.22 2.12 -10.86
CA VAL A 96 -14.19 2.41 -9.84
C VAL A 96 -12.88 2.82 -10.50
N LEU A 97 -12.42 2.04 -11.48
CA LEU A 97 -11.14 2.29 -12.17
C LEU A 97 -11.12 3.59 -12.98
N ARG A 98 -12.30 4.11 -13.40
CA ARG A 98 -12.40 5.38 -14.12
C ARG A 98 -11.98 6.59 -13.28
N TYR A 99 -12.10 6.50 -11.95
CA TYR A 99 -11.68 7.56 -11.04
C TYR A 99 -10.16 7.58 -10.79
N GLY A 100 -9.42 6.57 -11.27
CA GLY A 100 -7.95 6.54 -11.23
C GLY A 100 -7.29 7.35 -12.35
N SER A 101 -6.04 7.74 -12.14
CA SER A 101 -5.30 8.64 -13.07
C SER A 101 -4.87 8.02 -14.40
N TYR A 102 -5.00 6.71 -14.56
CA TYR A 102 -4.66 5.99 -15.79
C TYR A 102 -5.90 5.56 -16.59
N SER A 103 -7.07 6.17 -16.31
CA SER A 103 -8.37 5.85 -16.92
C SER A 103 -8.45 6.07 -18.43
N ASN A 104 -7.54 6.86 -19.01
CA ASN A 104 -7.49 7.12 -20.46
C ASN A 104 -6.90 5.96 -21.30
N SER A 105 -6.36 4.91 -20.67
CA SER A 105 -5.98 3.71 -21.41
C SER A 105 -7.25 2.90 -21.75
N ARG A 106 -7.85 3.21 -22.91
CA ARG A 106 -8.98 2.44 -23.50
C ARG A 106 -8.66 0.95 -23.73
N SER A 107 -7.45 0.49 -23.44
CA SER A 107 -7.17 -0.92 -23.21
C SER A 107 -7.86 -1.33 -21.91
N LEU A 108 -9.19 -1.44 -21.96
CA LEU A 108 -9.99 -2.20 -21.02
C LEU A 108 -9.21 -3.49 -20.79
N PHE A 109 -8.64 -3.62 -19.59
CA PHE A 109 -8.07 -4.85 -19.12
C PHE A 109 -9.07 -5.94 -19.50
N ARG A 110 -8.61 -7.01 -20.16
CA ARG A 110 -9.40 -8.24 -20.17
C ARG A 110 -9.49 -8.63 -18.70
N LEU A 111 -10.54 -8.15 -18.03
CA LEU A 111 -10.89 -8.58 -16.71
C LEU A 111 -10.92 -10.11 -16.82
N PRO A 112 -10.18 -10.83 -15.97
CA PRO A 112 -10.32 -12.28 -15.93
C PRO A 112 -11.82 -12.56 -15.84
N ASN A 113 -12.32 -13.58 -16.52
CA ASN A 113 -13.74 -13.94 -16.45
C ASN A 113 -14.06 -14.16 -14.97
N VAL A 114 -14.61 -13.14 -14.31
CA VAL A 114 -14.80 -13.13 -12.87
C VAL A 114 -15.96 -14.07 -12.64
N GLN A 115 -15.64 -15.35 -12.44
CA GLN A 115 -16.61 -16.32 -12.00
C GLN A 115 -16.97 -15.91 -10.59
N ILE A 116 -18.15 -15.34 -10.45
CA ILE A 116 -18.72 -14.92 -9.17
C ILE A 116 -19.15 -16.21 -8.44
N PRO A 117 -18.42 -16.69 -7.40
CA PRO A 117 -18.89 -17.83 -6.63
C PRO A 117 -20.21 -17.47 -5.93
N ASP A 118 -21.10 -18.42 -5.66
CA ASP A 118 -22.39 -18.10 -4.99
C ASP A 118 -22.22 -17.40 -3.61
N ASP A 119 -21.06 -17.53 -2.97
CA ASP A 119 -20.65 -16.86 -1.73
C ASP A 119 -19.95 -15.49 -1.96
N SER A 120 -20.39 -14.72 -2.95
CA SER A 120 -19.76 -13.46 -3.39
C SER A 120 -20.61 -12.22 -3.14
N SER A 121 -21.81 -12.36 -2.57
CA SER A 121 -22.74 -11.25 -2.32
C SER A 121 -22.06 -10.09 -1.60
N LYS A 122 -21.21 -10.40 -0.61
CA LYS A 122 -20.43 -9.42 0.13
C LYS A 122 -19.40 -8.71 -0.74
N SER A 123 -18.68 -9.44 -1.61
CA SER A 123 -17.70 -8.86 -2.54
C SER A 123 -18.36 -7.96 -3.57
N PHE A 124 -19.55 -8.33 -4.05
CA PHE A 124 -20.36 -7.48 -4.91
C PHE A 124 -20.79 -6.20 -4.20
N ASN A 125 -21.34 -6.33 -2.99
CA ASN A 125 -21.77 -5.18 -2.18
C ASN A 125 -20.60 -4.25 -1.86
N LEU A 126 -19.44 -4.80 -1.50
CA LEU A 126 -18.21 -4.04 -1.31
C LEU A 126 -17.81 -3.26 -2.56
N ALA A 127 -17.84 -3.89 -3.73
CA ALA A 127 -17.50 -3.22 -4.99
C ALA A 127 -18.46 -2.06 -5.28
N ALA A 128 -19.77 -2.30 -5.09
CA ALA A 128 -20.80 -1.29 -5.27
C ALA A 128 -20.70 -0.14 -4.28
N PHE A 129 -20.44 -0.41 -2.99
CA PHE A 129 -20.19 0.64 -1.99
C PHE A 129 -18.91 1.42 -2.28
N THR A 130 -17.87 0.76 -2.80
CA THR A 130 -16.63 1.43 -3.23
C THR A 130 -16.90 2.38 -4.40
N LEU A 131 -17.73 1.98 -5.37
CA LEU A 131 -18.16 2.91 -6.42
C LEU A 131 -19.00 4.05 -5.85
N ALA A 132 -19.95 3.75 -4.96
CA ALA A 132 -20.85 4.75 -4.38
C ALA A 132 -20.10 5.84 -3.59
N ILE A 133 -19.04 5.49 -2.85
CA ILE A 133 -18.21 6.48 -2.16
C ILE A 133 -17.39 7.32 -3.13
N LEU A 134 -16.84 6.74 -4.20
CA LEU A 134 -16.11 7.51 -5.21
C LEU A 134 -17.02 8.51 -5.91
N VAL A 135 -18.19 8.04 -6.35
CA VAL A 135 -19.23 8.88 -6.95
C VAL A 135 -19.68 9.96 -5.96
N SER A 136 -19.80 9.63 -4.67
CA SER A 136 -20.12 10.62 -3.63
C SER A 136 -19.04 11.70 -3.50
N ILE A 137 -17.76 11.32 -3.47
CA ILE A 137 -16.63 12.26 -3.32
C ILE A 137 -16.52 13.21 -4.52
N TYR A 138 -16.68 12.71 -5.74
CA TYR A 138 -16.41 13.47 -6.96
C TYR A 138 -17.62 14.13 -7.61
N GLU A 139 -18.79 13.48 -7.58
CA GLU A 139 -19.95 13.88 -8.39
C GLU A 139 -21.12 14.40 -7.54
N ALA A 140 -21.21 14.01 -6.26
CA ALA A 140 -22.35 14.42 -5.44
C ALA A 140 -22.33 15.93 -5.13
N PRO A 141 -23.51 16.56 -5.03
CA PRO A 141 -23.65 17.96 -4.60
C PRO A 141 -22.93 18.24 -3.27
N SER A 142 -22.32 19.42 -3.15
CA SER A 142 -21.46 19.80 -2.03
C SER A 142 -22.14 19.69 -0.66
N ASN A 143 -23.44 19.96 -0.59
CA ASN A 143 -24.26 19.90 0.62
C ASN A 143 -24.54 18.47 1.12
N LEU A 144 -24.47 17.45 0.26
CA LEU A 144 -24.75 16.04 0.61
C LEU A 144 -23.50 15.18 0.69
N ARG A 145 -22.47 15.59 -0.05
CA ARG A 145 -21.25 14.83 -0.24
C ARG A 145 -20.61 14.38 1.07
N HIS A 146 -20.58 15.23 2.10
CA HIS A 146 -20.03 14.85 3.42
C HIS A 146 -20.85 13.75 4.09
N GLU A 147 -22.16 13.90 4.18
CA GLU A 147 -23.02 12.91 4.85
C GLU A 147 -23.06 11.56 4.13
N PHE A 148 -23.09 11.58 2.78
CA PHE A 148 -23.02 10.34 2.00
C PHE A 148 -21.67 9.66 2.16
N THR A 149 -20.57 10.43 2.09
CA THR A 149 -19.23 9.90 2.29
C THR A 149 -19.10 9.29 3.69
N ASP A 150 -19.53 9.97 4.75
CA ASP A 150 -19.46 9.44 6.13
C ASP A 150 -20.23 8.13 6.28
N LYS A 151 -21.47 8.08 5.77
CA LYS A 151 -22.32 6.89 5.88
C LYS A 151 -21.76 5.69 5.13
N ILE A 152 -21.29 5.90 3.89
CA ILE A 152 -20.72 4.80 3.09
C ILE A 152 -19.37 4.38 3.66
N SER A 153 -18.55 5.31 4.14
CA SER A 153 -17.27 5.01 4.80
C SER A 153 -17.46 4.16 6.04
N ALA A 154 -18.46 4.47 6.88
CA ALA A 154 -18.79 3.66 8.04
C ALA A 154 -19.18 2.22 7.67
N GLN A 155 -19.79 2.00 6.50
CA GLN A 155 -20.09 0.65 5.99
C GLN A 155 -18.84 -0.06 5.50
N LEU A 156 -17.96 0.61 4.77
CA LEU A 156 -16.71 0.07 4.24
C LEU A 156 -15.68 -0.27 5.32
N MET A 157 -15.70 0.46 6.45
CA MET A 157 -14.74 0.30 7.55
C MET A 157 -15.11 -0.79 8.56
N ARG A 158 -16.19 -1.56 8.33
CA ARG A 158 -16.56 -2.69 9.19
C ARG A 158 -15.52 -3.82 9.06
N ASP A 159 -15.20 -4.50 10.16
CA ASP A 159 -14.18 -5.57 10.16
C ASP A 159 -14.47 -6.69 9.15
N GLU A 160 -15.74 -7.03 8.96
CA GLU A 160 -16.19 -8.01 7.96
C GLU A 160 -15.85 -7.60 6.52
N MET A 161 -15.87 -6.30 6.23
CA MET A 161 -15.54 -5.77 4.91
C MET A 161 -14.05 -5.90 4.61
N ARG A 162 -13.17 -5.94 5.63
CA ARG A 162 -11.73 -6.16 5.43
C ARG A 162 -11.45 -7.55 4.86
N TYR A 163 -12.07 -8.59 5.42
CA TYR A 163 -11.95 -9.95 4.90
C TYR A 163 -12.55 -10.06 3.48
N THR A 164 -13.70 -9.42 3.27
CA THR A 164 -14.37 -9.36 1.97
C THR A 164 -13.51 -8.65 0.92
N ALA A 165 -12.83 -7.57 1.30
CA ALA A 165 -11.91 -6.82 0.45
C ALA A 165 -10.71 -7.67 0.05
N LYS A 166 -10.10 -8.39 1.00
CA LYS A 166 -9.06 -9.38 0.69
C LYS A 166 -9.54 -10.39 -0.36
N LYS A 167 -10.73 -11.00 -0.18
CA LYS A 167 -11.30 -11.97 -1.14
C LYS A 167 -11.52 -11.33 -2.53
N LEU A 168 -12.05 -10.10 -2.56
CA LEU A 168 -12.25 -9.37 -3.80
C LEU A 168 -10.92 -9.08 -4.52
N MET A 169 -9.92 -8.54 -3.82
CA MET A 169 -8.60 -8.23 -4.41
C MET A 169 -7.94 -9.48 -5.01
N LEU A 170 -7.98 -10.61 -4.29
CA LEU A 170 -7.50 -11.89 -4.81
C LEU A 170 -8.22 -12.34 -6.08
N THR A 171 -9.52 -12.08 -6.18
CA THR A 171 -10.35 -12.43 -7.35
C THR A 171 -10.08 -11.53 -8.54
N LEU A 172 -9.87 -10.23 -8.29
CA LEU A 172 -9.54 -9.24 -9.33
C LEU A 172 -8.15 -9.47 -9.92
N GLY A 173 -7.22 -9.95 -9.10
CA GLY A 173 -5.82 -10.14 -9.45
C GLY A 173 -4.99 -8.86 -9.35
N SER A 174 -3.68 -9.02 -9.23
CA SER A 174 -2.70 -7.95 -8.91
C SER A 174 -2.86 -6.67 -9.73
N ASN A 175 -2.96 -6.76 -11.06
CA ASN A 175 -3.05 -5.58 -11.92
C ASN A 175 -4.31 -4.74 -11.64
N VAL A 176 -5.46 -5.40 -11.45
CA VAL A 176 -6.74 -4.72 -11.20
C VAL A 176 -6.80 -4.23 -9.76
N GLU A 177 -6.29 -5.03 -8.81
CA GLU A 177 -6.12 -4.65 -7.41
C GLU A 177 -5.30 -3.36 -7.29
N GLU A 178 -4.13 -3.26 -7.92
CA GLU A 178 -3.32 -2.04 -7.87
C GLU A 178 -4.11 -0.82 -8.35
N GLN A 179 -4.73 -0.89 -9.52
CA GLN A 179 -5.51 0.23 -10.08
C GLN A 179 -6.74 0.59 -9.25
N TRP A 180 -7.40 -0.42 -8.68
CA TRP A 180 -8.48 -0.24 -7.72
C TRP A 180 -8.00 0.56 -6.52
N MET A 181 -6.88 0.14 -5.92
CA MET A 181 -6.29 0.82 -4.76
C MET A 181 -5.79 2.23 -5.11
N ARG A 182 -5.22 2.45 -6.30
CA ARG A 182 -4.84 3.80 -6.77
C ARG A 182 -6.07 4.72 -6.87
N SER A 183 -7.21 4.20 -7.35
CA SER A 183 -8.45 4.97 -7.51
C SER A 183 -9.05 5.36 -6.16
N VAL A 184 -9.13 4.40 -5.23
CA VAL A 184 -9.60 4.64 -3.86
C VAL A 184 -8.68 5.60 -3.10
N ASN A 185 -7.36 5.40 -3.18
CA ASN A 185 -6.39 6.24 -2.48
C ASN A 185 -6.27 7.65 -3.07
N LEU A 186 -6.55 7.84 -4.36
CA LEU A 186 -6.67 9.18 -4.96
C LEU A 186 -7.89 9.91 -4.39
N ALA A 187 -9.03 9.24 -4.27
CA ALA A 187 -10.22 9.82 -3.65
C ALA A 187 -10.00 10.16 -2.18
N ALA A 188 -9.39 9.24 -1.42
CA ALA A 188 -8.97 9.47 -0.04
C ALA A 188 -8.07 10.71 0.08
N THR A 189 -7.09 10.83 -0.83
CA THR A 189 -6.18 11.97 -0.89
C THR A 189 -6.93 13.26 -1.13
N ASN A 190 -7.81 13.30 -2.14
CA ASN A 190 -8.60 14.49 -2.45
C ASN A 190 -9.50 14.90 -1.29
N TRP A 191 -10.20 13.95 -0.68
CA TRP A 191 -11.07 14.18 0.47
C TRP A 191 -10.31 14.78 1.66
N THR A 192 -9.16 14.18 1.98
CA THR A 192 -8.30 14.65 3.09
C THR A 192 -7.77 16.05 2.82
N MET A 193 -7.32 16.32 1.59
CA MET A 193 -6.79 17.63 1.21
C MET A 193 -7.88 18.71 1.22
N GLU A 194 -9.12 18.37 0.89
CA GLU A 194 -10.25 19.29 0.99
C GLU A 194 -10.59 19.62 2.45
N GLY A 195 -10.60 18.63 3.34
CA GLY A 195 -10.78 18.85 4.78
C GLY A 195 -9.70 19.77 5.37
N LEU A 196 -8.43 19.48 5.05
CA LEU A 196 -7.28 20.29 5.49
C LEU A 196 -7.40 21.77 5.03
N ARG A 197 -7.85 22.02 3.80
CA ARG A 197 -8.08 23.38 3.29
C ARG A 197 -9.23 24.11 3.98
N SER A 198 -10.24 23.36 4.41
CA SER A 198 -11.44 23.91 5.04
C SER A 198 -11.27 24.15 6.55
N GLY A 199 -10.08 23.86 7.11
CA GLY A 199 -9.81 24.00 8.55
C GLY A 199 -10.51 22.96 9.43
N GLY A 200 -11.31 22.07 8.83
CA GLY A 200 -11.98 20.97 9.48
C GLY A 200 -11.11 19.71 9.38
N GLY A 201 -10.63 19.21 10.50
CA GLY A 201 -9.96 17.90 10.57
C GLY A 201 -10.95 16.77 10.35
N SER A 202 -11.49 16.62 9.15
CA SER A 202 -12.29 15.45 8.79
C SER A 202 -11.31 14.28 8.60
N PRO A 203 -11.40 13.21 9.41
CA PRO A 203 -10.53 12.06 9.25
C PRO A 203 -10.74 11.45 7.86
N SER A 204 -9.65 11.05 7.21
CA SER A 204 -9.74 10.35 5.93
C SER A 204 -10.65 9.12 6.08
N PRO A 205 -11.63 8.90 5.18
CA PRO A 205 -12.48 7.72 5.20
C PRO A 205 -11.69 6.43 4.96
N PHE A 206 -10.45 6.56 4.46
CA PHE A 206 -9.54 5.44 4.20
C PHE A 206 -8.19 5.73 4.84
N THR A 207 -7.78 4.89 5.79
CA THR A 207 -6.52 5.05 6.53
C THR A 207 -5.41 4.22 5.89
N VAL A 208 -5.57 2.90 5.88
CA VAL A 208 -4.61 1.91 5.37
C VAL A 208 -5.39 0.69 4.92
N PHE A 209 -5.08 0.14 3.75
CA PHE A 209 -5.55 -1.19 3.37
C PHE A 209 -4.36 -2.15 3.39
N SER A 210 -4.46 -3.18 4.21
CA SER A 210 -3.50 -4.27 4.28
C SER A 210 -4.22 -5.62 4.38
N TYR A 211 -3.55 -6.66 3.88
CA TYR A 211 -3.97 -8.03 4.13
C TYR A 211 -2.79 -8.99 4.06
N ALA A 212 -2.91 -10.10 4.77
CA ALA A 212 -1.95 -11.19 4.75
C ALA A 212 -2.50 -12.46 4.09
N LEU A 213 -1.61 -13.23 3.47
CA LEU A 213 -1.84 -14.52 2.85
C LEU A 213 -0.89 -15.55 3.44
N SER A 214 -1.43 -16.72 3.73
CA SER A 214 -0.66 -17.89 4.13
C SER A 214 -0.94 -19.01 3.14
N ALA A 215 0.11 -19.42 2.44
CA ALA A 215 0.11 -20.56 1.54
C ALA A 215 1.28 -21.49 1.95
N SER A 216 1.32 -22.70 1.39
CA SER A 216 2.35 -23.68 1.73
C SER A 216 3.76 -23.10 1.60
N ARG A 217 4.44 -22.91 2.74
CA ARG A 217 5.79 -22.36 2.89
C ARG A 217 5.97 -20.88 2.53
N LEU A 218 4.90 -20.17 2.19
CA LEU A 218 4.95 -18.76 1.80
C LEU A 218 3.94 -17.94 2.59
N TRP A 219 4.43 -16.88 3.18
CA TRP A 219 3.63 -15.82 3.74
C TRP A 219 3.82 -14.56 2.90
N LYS A 220 2.72 -13.91 2.55
CA LYS A 220 2.73 -12.64 1.81
C LYS A 220 1.86 -11.63 2.54
N VAL A 221 2.37 -10.43 2.74
CA VAL A 221 1.59 -9.28 3.23
C VAL A 221 1.62 -8.20 2.15
N GLN A 222 0.45 -7.64 1.84
CA GLN A 222 0.26 -6.59 0.85
C GLN A 222 -0.31 -5.36 1.55
N VAL A 223 0.21 -4.17 1.23
CA VAL A 223 -0.22 -2.90 1.83
C VAL A 223 -0.30 -1.78 0.80
N TYR A 224 -1.34 -0.97 0.92
CA TYR A 224 -1.57 0.25 0.17
C TYR A 224 -1.96 1.37 1.12
N CYS A 225 -1.28 2.50 1.04
CA CYS A 225 -1.56 3.65 1.90
C CYS A 225 -1.29 4.97 1.17
N PRO A 226 -2.26 5.90 1.10
CA PRO A 226 -1.99 7.24 0.61
C PRO A 226 -1.04 7.97 1.59
N VAL A 227 -0.04 8.67 1.07
CA VAL A 227 0.98 9.32 1.91
C VAL A 227 0.36 10.37 2.85
N VAL A 228 -0.74 10.99 2.46
CA VAL A 228 -1.49 11.93 3.32
C VAL A 228 -2.06 11.28 4.58
N ALA A 229 -2.35 9.98 4.58
CA ALA A 229 -2.86 9.25 5.73
C ALA A 229 -1.75 8.74 6.67
N MET A 230 -0.49 8.82 6.25
CA MET A 230 0.65 8.44 7.08
C MET A 230 0.92 9.51 8.15
N VAL A 231 1.38 9.07 9.33
CA VAL A 231 1.67 9.97 10.46
C VAL A 231 2.96 10.74 10.18
N MET A 232 2.88 12.07 10.16
CA MET A 232 4.06 12.93 10.04
C MET A 232 4.78 13.00 11.39
N GLU A 233 6.07 12.66 11.44
CA GLU A 233 6.79 12.62 12.72
C GLU A 233 7.07 14.00 13.31
N HIS A 234 7.27 15.01 12.46
CA HIS A 234 7.62 16.37 12.87
C HIS A 234 6.70 17.41 12.18
N PRO A 235 5.43 17.53 12.61
CA PRO A 235 4.43 18.36 11.93
C PRO A 235 4.71 19.87 11.97
N SER A 236 5.59 20.33 12.86
CA SER A 236 5.97 21.75 13.01
C SER A 236 6.72 22.35 11.82
N HIS A 237 7.14 21.52 10.85
CA HIS A 237 7.98 21.94 9.72
C HIS A 237 7.25 21.87 8.37
N GLN A 238 5.92 21.97 8.34
CA GLN A 238 5.19 21.97 7.07
C GLN A 238 5.59 23.18 6.20
N THR A 239 5.97 22.88 4.96
CA THR A 239 6.22 23.89 3.94
C THR A 239 4.92 24.60 3.55
N LYS A 240 5.02 25.89 3.21
CA LYS A 240 3.93 26.68 2.62
C LYS A 240 3.91 26.61 1.09
N ASP A 241 4.87 25.91 0.49
CA ASP A 241 4.95 25.73 -0.96
C ASP A 241 3.86 24.76 -1.44
N GLU A 242 2.77 25.29 -1.95
CA GLU A 242 1.61 24.51 -2.42
C GLU A 242 1.95 23.54 -3.55
N LYS A 243 2.90 23.90 -4.44
CA LYS A 243 3.32 23.01 -5.53
C LYS A 243 4.10 21.83 -4.98
N LEU A 244 4.95 22.07 -3.99
CA LEU A 244 5.66 20.98 -3.32
C LEU A 244 4.68 20.09 -2.54
N LEU A 245 3.76 20.69 -1.78
CA LEU A 245 2.73 19.93 -1.07
C LEU A 245 1.90 19.08 -2.03
N PHE A 246 1.53 19.61 -3.19
CA PHE A 246 0.83 18.83 -4.21
C PHE A 246 1.66 17.63 -4.67
N SER A 247 2.94 17.83 -5.00
CA SER A 247 3.82 16.73 -5.39
C SER A 247 3.96 15.66 -4.30
N LEU A 248 4.07 16.07 -3.04
CA LEU A 248 4.30 15.18 -1.89
C LEU A 248 3.05 14.43 -1.42
N ASN A 249 1.88 15.08 -1.44
CA ASN A 249 0.64 14.52 -0.93
C ASN A 249 -0.02 13.56 -1.92
N TYR A 250 0.13 13.76 -3.23
CA TYR A 250 -0.48 12.92 -4.27
C TYR A 250 0.37 11.69 -4.63
N GLN A 251 0.79 10.97 -3.58
CA GLN A 251 1.55 9.73 -3.65
C GLN A 251 0.87 8.67 -2.80
N GLN A 252 1.10 7.40 -3.14
CA GLN A 252 0.78 6.27 -2.29
C GLN A 252 1.99 5.36 -2.11
N LEU A 253 2.09 4.78 -0.92
CA LEU A 253 2.98 3.67 -0.63
C LEU A 253 2.31 2.37 -1.06
N GLU A 254 3.01 1.58 -1.87
CA GLU A 254 2.68 0.20 -2.21
C GLU A 254 3.77 -0.69 -1.63
N ALA A 255 3.43 -1.58 -0.70
CA ALA A 255 4.40 -2.44 -0.05
C ALA A 255 3.99 -3.92 -0.09
N VAL A 256 4.98 -4.77 -0.34
CA VAL A 256 4.84 -6.24 -0.36
C VAL A 256 5.92 -6.85 0.53
N ILE A 257 5.52 -7.68 1.48
CA ILE A 257 6.43 -8.43 2.35
C ILE A 257 6.21 -9.91 2.08
N GLN A 258 7.22 -10.60 1.55
CA GLN A 258 7.21 -12.03 1.29
C GLN A 258 8.21 -12.71 2.21
N LEU A 259 7.70 -13.68 2.96
CA LEU A 259 8.48 -14.48 3.90
C LEU A 259 8.31 -15.96 3.53
N VAL A 260 9.41 -16.69 3.48
CA VAL A 260 9.40 -18.14 3.29
C VAL A 260 9.60 -18.80 4.63
N TYR A 261 8.79 -19.82 4.95
CA TYR A 261 8.93 -20.57 6.17
C TYR A 261 9.18 -22.06 5.91
N ARG A 262 9.92 -22.68 6.84
CA ARG A 262 10.20 -24.11 6.85
C ARG A 262 9.97 -24.66 8.25
N VAL A 263 9.16 -25.70 8.34
CA VAL A 263 8.95 -26.47 9.57
C VAL A 263 9.78 -27.74 9.50
N THR A 264 10.56 -28.03 10.54
CA THR A 264 11.35 -29.27 10.66
C THR A 264 11.06 -29.90 12.01
N ILE A 265 10.45 -31.08 11.99
CA ILE A 265 10.16 -31.85 13.21
C ILE A 265 11.43 -32.60 13.62
N LYS A 266 11.82 -32.47 14.89
CA LYS A 266 12.89 -33.24 15.54
C LYS A 266 12.30 -34.00 16.72
N GLU A 267 13.06 -34.93 17.28
CA GLU A 267 12.61 -35.81 18.37
C GLU A 267 12.07 -35.03 19.58
N ASN A 268 12.74 -33.94 19.97
CA ASN A 268 12.46 -33.20 21.21
C ASN A 268 11.86 -31.80 20.99
N TRP A 269 11.81 -31.30 19.76
CA TRP A 269 11.25 -29.98 19.44
C TRP A 269 10.95 -29.86 17.94
N ILE A 270 10.26 -28.77 17.58
CA ILE A 270 9.95 -28.44 16.19
C ILE A 270 10.64 -27.12 15.86
N ASP A 271 11.47 -27.11 14.82
CA ASP A 271 12.10 -25.88 14.31
C ASP A 271 11.18 -25.22 13.28
N VAL A 272 10.74 -24.00 13.56
CA VAL A 272 10.04 -23.12 12.60
C VAL A 272 11.02 -22.03 12.18
N VAL A 273 11.54 -22.13 10.96
CA VAL A 273 12.48 -21.17 10.39
C VAL A 273 11.73 -20.28 9.42
N VAL A 274 11.81 -18.96 9.59
CA VAL A 274 11.23 -17.95 8.70
C VAL A 274 12.36 -17.10 8.12
N ARG A 275 12.34 -16.86 6.81
CA ARG A 275 13.33 -16.05 6.09
C ARG A 275 12.63 -15.00 5.27
N VAL A 276 13.29 -13.86 5.09
CA VAL A 276 12.84 -12.85 4.14
C VAL A 276 13.16 -13.33 2.73
N ASP A 277 12.14 -13.44 1.89
CA ASP A 277 12.30 -13.75 0.47
C ASP A 277 12.38 -12.44 -0.32
N ASN A 278 11.40 -11.57 -0.10
CA ASN A 278 11.37 -10.30 -0.80
C ASN A 278 10.55 -9.25 -0.03
N ILE A 279 11.11 -8.07 0.19
CA ILE A 279 10.36 -6.89 0.65
C ILE A 279 10.46 -5.82 -0.42
N ARG A 280 9.32 -5.34 -0.91
CA ARG A 280 9.23 -4.23 -1.86
C ARG A 280 8.47 -3.10 -1.22
N CYS A 281 8.99 -1.89 -1.37
CA CYS A 281 8.28 -0.67 -0.99
C CYS A 281 8.46 0.34 -2.13
N ASP A 282 7.36 0.72 -2.79
CA ASP A 282 7.35 1.66 -3.89
C ASP A 282 6.46 2.88 -3.56
N LEU A 283 6.87 4.05 -4.02
CA LEU A 283 6.09 5.29 -3.93
C LEU A 283 5.55 5.62 -5.31
N VAL A 284 4.24 5.48 -5.48
CA VAL A 284 3.56 5.64 -6.76
C VAL A 284 2.77 6.94 -6.78
N GLN A 285 2.88 7.67 -7.89
CA GLN A 285 2.11 8.89 -8.13
C GLN A 285 0.63 8.56 -8.36
N LEU A 286 -0.25 9.24 -7.63
CA LEU A 286 -1.69 9.04 -7.73
C LEU A 286 -2.35 9.85 -8.84
N VAL A 287 -1.72 10.93 -9.32
CA VAL A 287 -2.21 11.82 -10.39
C VAL A 287 -1.50 11.58 -11.72
N SER A 288 -2.02 12.09 -12.83
CA SER A 288 -1.33 12.02 -14.13
C SER A 288 -0.07 12.91 -14.15
N GLU A 289 0.91 12.59 -15.00
CA GLU A 289 2.11 13.42 -15.18
C GLU A 289 1.78 14.84 -15.62
N ALA A 290 0.78 15.00 -16.51
CA ALA A 290 0.32 16.31 -16.95
C ALA A 290 -0.24 17.14 -15.79
N LEU A 291 -1.05 16.54 -14.91
CA LEU A 291 -1.57 17.24 -13.74
C LEU A 291 -0.45 17.55 -12.73
N MET A 292 0.48 16.61 -12.54
CA MET A 292 1.64 16.79 -11.67
C MET A 292 2.57 17.91 -12.17
N ALA A 293 2.75 18.06 -13.48
CA ALA A 293 3.53 19.14 -14.08
C ALA A 293 2.82 20.50 -13.98
N LYS A 294 1.47 20.52 -14.02
CA LYS A 294 0.67 21.74 -13.92
C LYS A 294 0.56 22.27 -12.49
N GLN A 295 0.26 21.39 -11.53
CA GLN A 295 -0.04 21.77 -10.15
C GLN A 295 1.14 21.53 -9.18
N GLY A 296 2.07 20.64 -9.51
CA GLY A 296 3.24 20.31 -8.69
C GLY A 296 4.57 20.71 -9.34
N TYR A 297 5.66 20.12 -8.83
CA TYR A 297 7.02 20.28 -9.38
C TYR A 297 7.46 19.15 -10.31
N GLY A 298 6.59 18.18 -10.59
CA GLY A 298 6.91 16.97 -11.35
C GLY A 298 7.15 15.74 -10.46
N SER A 299 7.35 14.59 -11.11
CA SER A 299 7.48 13.26 -10.47
C SER A 299 8.84 13.04 -9.78
N ASP A 300 9.81 13.93 -10.00
CA ASP A 300 11.14 13.87 -9.38
C ASP A 300 11.12 14.28 -7.90
N GLU A 301 10.18 15.13 -7.50
CA GLU A 301 10.00 15.57 -6.12
C GLU A 301 9.03 14.62 -5.41
N LYS A 302 9.59 13.53 -4.87
CA LYS A 302 8.81 12.49 -4.19
C LYS A 302 9.48 11.96 -2.94
N HIS A 303 8.66 11.34 -2.09
CA HIS A 303 9.16 10.57 -0.95
C HIS A 303 9.92 9.33 -1.44
N PHE A 304 10.78 8.81 -0.59
CA PHE A 304 11.47 7.54 -0.79
C PHE A 304 11.43 6.73 0.52
N PRO A 305 11.40 5.39 0.46
CA PRO A 305 11.52 4.56 1.65
C PRO A 305 12.87 4.83 2.33
N SER A 306 12.85 5.17 3.62
CA SER A 306 14.08 5.48 4.39
C SER A 306 14.35 4.47 5.50
N ARG A 307 13.30 3.78 5.98
CA ARG A 307 13.41 2.70 6.96
C ARG A 307 12.24 1.72 6.78
N VAL A 308 12.51 0.44 7.00
CA VAL A 308 11.49 -0.61 7.13
C VAL A 308 11.80 -1.40 8.40
N SER A 309 10.79 -1.64 9.22
CA SER A 309 10.89 -2.47 10.42
C SER A 309 9.79 -3.52 10.37
N LEU A 310 10.14 -4.76 10.69
CA LEU A 310 9.26 -5.91 10.69
C LEU A 310 9.41 -6.64 12.03
N GLN A 311 8.30 -6.91 12.70
CA GLN A 311 8.24 -7.71 13.92
C GLN A 311 7.36 -8.94 13.66
N LEU A 312 7.88 -10.10 14.03
CA LEU A 312 7.21 -11.39 13.91
C LEU A 312 7.04 -11.99 15.29
N THR A 313 5.79 -12.24 15.69
CA THR A 313 5.44 -12.76 17.02
C THR A 313 4.50 -13.95 16.89
N PRO A 314 4.88 -15.16 17.35
CA PRO A 314 3.96 -16.29 17.40
C PRO A 314 2.90 -16.08 18.49
N MET A 315 1.63 -16.33 18.22
CA MET A 315 0.56 -16.16 19.23
C MET A 315 0.51 -17.31 20.24
N ALA A 316 1.02 -18.49 19.88
CA ALA A 316 1.19 -19.63 20.78
C ALA A 316 2.44 -19.48 21.67
N GLN A 317 2.52 -18.37 22.41
CA GLN A 317 3.66 -18.02 23.27
C GLN A 317 4.08 -19.14 24.25
N PRO A 318 3.15 -19.87 24.91
CA PRO A 318 3.55 -20.93 25.84
C PRO A 318 4.29 -22.07 25.16
N ASP A 319 4.05 -22.33 23.87
CA ASP A 319 4.62 -23.47 23.14
C ASP A 319 6.03 -23.18 22.59
N ILE A 320 6.52 -21.95 22.72
CA ILE A 320 7.86 -21.56 22.30
C ILE A 320 8.88 -21.91 23.39
N LEU A 321 9.89 -22.68 23.01
CA LEU A 321 11.04 -23.05 23.85
C LEU A 321 12.16 -22.01 23.75
N SER A 322 12.46 -21.55 22.55
CA SER A 322 13.48 -20.53 22.33
C SER A 322 13.35 -19.84 20.96
N LEU A 323 13.98 -18.68 20.85
CA LEU A 323 14.12 -17.90 19.62
C LEU A 323 15.61 -17.71 19.31
N SER A 324 15.98 -17.90 18.05
CA SER A 324 17.32 -17.60 17.54
C SER A 324 17.22 -16.77 16.26
N VAL A 325 18.10 -15.78 16.14
CA VAL A 325 18.30 -14.95 14.95
C VAL A 325 19.70 -15.23 14.41
N SER A 326 19.92 -15.02 13.12
CA SER A 326 21.23 -15.15 12.46
C SER A 326 22.18 -14.00 12.86
N ARG A 327 23.25 -13.69 12.09
CA ARG A 327 24.25 -12.65 12.46
C ARG A 327 23.98 -11.35 11.71
N SER A 328 23.92 -10.21 12.42
CA SER A 328 23.58 -8.93 11.76
C SER A 328 24.66 -8.62 10.74
N THR A 329 24.33 -7.94 9.65
CA THR A 329 25.38 -7.51 8.72
C THR A 329 26.33 -6.58 9.47
N ASP A 330 27.56 -7.04 9.70
CA ASP A 330 28.64 -6.15 10.13
C ASP A 330 28.86 -5.13 9.01
N ASN A 331 28.61 -3.86 9.28
CA ASN A 331 29.22 -2.82 8.45
C ASN A 331 30.73 -2.99 8.63
N PRO A 332 31.53 -3.16 7.56
CA PRO A 332 32.96 -3.36 7.71
C PRO A 332 33.56 -2.16 8.46
N VAL A 333 34.11 -2.43 9.64
CA VAL A 333 34.96 -1.48 10.36
C VAL A 333 36.28 -1.46 9.61
N HIS A 334 36.66 -0.32 9.06
CA HIS A 334 38.00 -0.16 8.52
C HIS A 334 38.94 0.22 9.66
N GLU A 335 39.89 -0.67 9.97
CA GLU A 335 41.09 -0.26 10.70
C GLU A 335 41.88 0.69 9.80
N VAL A 336 42.03 1.93 10.27
CA VAL A 336 42.92 2.92 9.66
C VAL A 336 44.34 2.47 9.97
N GLY A 337 45.01 1.89 8.97
CA GLY A 337 46.47 1.82 8.96
C GLY A 337 47.01 3.24 9.00
N LEU A 338 47.57 3.61 10.15
CA LEU A 338 48.33 4.84 10.35
C LEU A 338 49.63 4.71 9.55
N ASP A 339 49.62 5.11 8.28
CA ASP A 339 50.87 5.37 7.56
C ASP A 339 51.39 6.75 7.98
N ALA A 340 51.97 6.79 9.17
CA ALA A 340 52.94 7.80 9.54
C ALA A 340 54.31 7.37 8.99
N SER A 341 54.76 7.97 7.88
CA SER A 341 56.18 8.31 7.72
C SER A 341 56.41 9.28 6.56
N LEU A 342 56.87 10.46 6.93
CA LEU A 342 57.70 11.32 6.10
C LEU A 342 59.04 10.59 5.87
N GLY A 343 59.53 10.47 4.63
CA GLY A 343 60.82 9.84 4.37
C GLY A 343 61.24 9.82 2.90
N VAL A 344 62.22 10.64 2.59
CA VAL A 344 62.93 10.87 1.32
C VAL A 344 63.70 9.64 0.78
N THR A 345 63.88 9.59 -0.56
CA THR A 345 64.94 8.95 -1.39
C THR A 345 64.94 7.46 -1.84
N SER A 346 65.11 7.36 -3.17
CA SER A 346 65.97 6.50 -4.01
C SER A 346 65.77 4.99 -4.17
N ALA A 347 65.73 4.62 -5.46
CA ALA A 347 65.93 3.34 -6.12
C ALA A 347 66.68 2.22 -5.36
N SER A 348 66.13 1.01 -5.39
CA SER A 348 66.74 -0.19 -6.00
C SER A 348 65.86 -1.43 -5.80
N MET A 349 66.13 -2.43 -6.64
CA MET A 349 65.44 -3.70 -6.86
C MET A 349 65.01 -4.47 -5.59
N GLY A 350 63.85 -5.14 -5.66
CA GLY A 350 63.58 -6.32 -4.83
C GLY A 350 62.11 -6.67 -4.60
N VAL A 351 61.65 -7.73 -5.29
CA VAL A 351 60.68 -8.77 -4.86
C VAL A 351 59.25 -8.37 -4.44
N GLY A 352 58.28 -9.05 -5.05
CA GLY A 352 56.98 -9.33 -4.45
C GLY A 352 55.81 -9.16 -5.40
N VAL A 353 55.50 -10.16 -6.23
CA VAL A 353 54.17 -10.23 -6.86
C VAL A 353 53.19 -10.67 -5.78
N SER A 354 52.66 -9.71 -5.01
CA SER A 354 51.38 -9.91 -4.33
C SER A 354 50.28 -9.69 -5.36
N ALA A 355 49.48 -10.73 -5.59
CA ALA A 355 48.24 -10.60 -6.33
C ALA A 355 47.32 -9.68 -5.51
N HIS A 356 47.29 -8.39 -5.86
CA HIS A 356 46.26 -7.49 -5.39
C HIS A 356 44.93 -7.93 -6.01
N GLU A 357 44.17 -8.75 -5.27
CA GLU A 357 42.72 -8.84 -5.49
C GLU A 357 42.15 -7.44 -5.35
N THR A 358 41.74 -6.88 -6.48
CA THR A 358 40.95 -5.66 -6.54
C THR A 358 39.56 -6.00 -6.02
N VAL A 359 39.40 -5.99 -4.69
CA VAL A 359 38.09 -6.09 -4.06
C VAL A 359 37.36 -4.78 -4.32
N THR A 360 36.49 -4.79 -5.33
CA THR A 360 35.47 -3.75 -5.54
C THR A 360 34.55 -3.70 -4.32
N GLN A 361 34.87 -2.85 -3.35
CA GLN A 361 34.07 -2.63 -2.15
C GLN A 361 32.81 -1.83 -2.51
N ALA A 362 31.67 -2.51 -2.61
CA ALA A 362 30.37 -1.86 -2.68
C ALA A 362 29.91 -1.47 -1.27
N LEU A 363 30.04 -0.19 -0.91
CA LEU A 363 29.37 0.39 0.26
C LEU A 363 27.85 0.25 0.07
N ARG A 364 27.23 -0.78 0.66
CA ARG A 364 25.77 -0.96 0.61
C ARG A 364 25.11 0.18 1.39
N PRO A 365 24.19 0.94 0.78
CA PRO A 365 23.58 2.10 1.43
C PRO A 365 22.54 1.74 2.50
N TRP A 366 22.12 0.47 2.54
CA TRP A 366 21.17 -0.08 3.48
C TRP A 366 21.87 -0.96 4.51
N LYS A 367 21.69 -0.66 5.79
CA LYS A 367 22.09 -1.51 6.91
C LYS A 367 20.93 -2.41 7.33
N PHE A 368 21.24 -3.66 7.60
CA PHE A 368 20.29 -4.64 8.11
C PHE A 368 20.63 -5.00 9.56
N GLU A 369 19.62 -4.99 10.42
CA GLU A 369 19.73 -5.37 11.82
C GLU A 369 18.62 -6.36 12.16
N HIS A 370 18.95 -7.33 13.00
CA HIS A 370 17.94 -8.16 13.67
C HIS A 370 18.12 -8.11 15.17
N SER A 371 17.03 -8.36 15.89
CA SER A 371 17.07 -8.51 17.33
C SER A 371 15.93 -9.42 17.77
N ALA A 372 16.09 -10.03 18.94
CA ALA A 372 15.06 -10.84 19.57
C ALA A 372 14.69 -10.18 20.89
N GLN A 373 13.39 -9.99 21.13
CA GLN A 373 12.85 -9.54 22.40
C GLN A 373 11.79 -10.53 22.85
N GLY A 374 12.10 -11.33 23.87
CA GLY A 374 11.28 -12.48 24.26
C GLY A 374 11.15 -13.46 23.10
N ASN A 375 9.91 -13.78 22.71
CA ASN A 375 9.61 -14.64 21.55
C ASN A 375 9.33 -13.85 20.27
N THR A 376 9.50 -12.53 20.28
CA THR A 376 9.32 -11.66 19.11
C THR A 376 10.66 -11.43 18.44
N ALA A 377 10.70 -11.64 17.12
CA ALA A 377 11.85 -11.26 16.31
C ALA A 377 11.60 -9.93 15.62
N SER A 378 12.57 -9.03 15.67
CA SER A 378 12.57 -7.75 15.00
C SER A 378 13.63 -7.75 13.90
N LEU A 379 13.26 -7.28 12.72
CA LEU A 379 14.09 -7.16 11.53
C LEU A 379 13.99 -5.70 11.05
N GLY A 380 15.12 -5.05 10.80
CA GLY A 380 15.17 -3.64 10.45
C GLY A 380 16.10 -3.35 9.28
N TRP A 381 15.63 -2.55 8.33
CA TRP A 381 16.39 -2.02 7.21
C TRP A 381 16.44 -0.50 7.31
N PHE A 382 17.64 0.06 7.29
CA PHE A 382 17.85 1.49 7.51
C PHE A 382 18.76 2.07 6.43
N LEU A 383 18.36 3.21 5.87
CA LEU A 383 19.21 3.94 4.95
C LEU A 383 20.26 4.77 5.71
N HIS A 384 21.53 4.57 5.40
CA HIS A 384 22.64 5.34 5.96
C HIS A 384 23.19 6.35 4.96
N ASP A 385 23.54 7.55 5.42
CA ASP A 385 24.35 8.49 4.64
C ASP A 385 25.79 7.97 4.59
N GLY A 386 26.22 7.57 3.39
CA GLY A 386 27.59 7.18 3.11
C GLY A 386 28.53 8.36 3.27
N ALA A 387 29.01 8.59 4.49
CA ALA A 387 30.20 9.40 4.68
C ALA A 387 31.42 8.60 4.22
N GLY A 388 31.97 9.00 3.08
CA GLY A 388 33.30 8.58 2.65
C GLY A 388 34.32 8.79 3.78
N ALA A 389 35.28 7.87 3.85
CA ALA A 389 36.50 7.88 4.67
C ALA A 389 36.42 8.70 5.97
N GLY A 390 36.04 8.04 7.08
CA GLY A 390 36.40 8.50 8.43
C GLY A 390 35.29 9.10 9.29
N ALA A 391 34.01 9.12 8.87
CA ALA A 391 32.91 9.51 9.75
C ALA A 391 31.81 8.43 9.73
N GLY A 392 31.46 7.89 10.89
CA GLY A 392 30.39 6.89 11.02
C GLY A 392 29.10 7.36 10.35
N GLY A 393 28.64 6.61 9.35
CA GLY A 393 27.47 6.96 8.53
C GLY A 393 26.21 7.11 9.38
N ARG A 394 25.61 8.30 9.35
CA ARG A 394 24.42 8.66 10.13
C ARG A 394 23.15 8.21 9.41
N GLN A 395 22.18 7.67 10.15
CA GLN A 395 20.89 7.28 9.57
C GLN A 395 20.20 8.51 8.95
N VAL A 396 19.71 8.39 7.71
CA VAL A 396 18.99 9.47 6.99
C VAL A 396 17.73 9.91 7.75
N PHE A 397 17.24 9.05 8.63
CA PHE A 397 16.12 9.25 9.54
C PHE A 397 16.38 10.19 10.73
N SER A 398 17.64 10.42 11.13
CA SER A 398 17.90 11.14 12.38
C SER A 398 17.58 12.64 12.25
N GLY A 399 16.57 13.11 12.99
CA GLY A 399 16.09 14.51 13.06
C GLY A 399 17.17 15.55 13.43
N GLU A 400 18.36 15.10 13.81
CA GLU A 400 19.52 15.94 14.06
C GLU A 400 20.15 16.48 12.74
N LEU A 401 19.57 16.18 11.56
CA LEU A 401 19.95 16.77 10.27
C LEU A 401 19.60 18.27 10.22
N GLN A 402 18.60 18.69 11.00
CA GLN A 402 18.08 20.05 11.00
C GLN A 402 18.98 21.05 11.77
N ARG A 403 19.76 20.58 12.76
CA ARG A 403 20.59 21.47 13.59
C ARG A 403 21.89 21.94 12.90
N ARG A 404 22.28 21.31 11.79
CA ARG A 404 23.50 21.62 11.00
C ARG A 404 23.21 21.89 9.51
N GLY A 405 22.04 22.45 9.22
CA GLY A 405 21.61 22.81 7.86
C GLY A 405 22.58 23.70 7.08
N LEU A 406 23.50 24.42 7.72
CA LEU A 406 24.52 25.22 7.02
C LEU A 406 25.61 24.39 6.31
N GLY A 407 25.92 23.18 6.80
CA GLY A 407 27.01 22.34 6.27
C GLY A 407 26.61 21.48 5.07
N LEU A 408 25.38 20.97 5.06
CA LEU A 408 24.82 20.15 3.97
C LEU A 408 24.49 20.97 2.72
N LEU A 409 24.37 22.30 2.85
CA LEU A 409 24.10 23.22 1.74
C LEU A 409 25.31 23.50 0.87
N ARG A 410 26.54 23.35 1.39
CA ARG A 410 27.75 23.59 0.60
C ARG A 410 28.08 22.44 -0.34
N ARG A 411 27.63 21.23 -0.02
CA ARG A 411 27.64 20.06 -0.92
C ARG A 411 26.51 19.11 -0.48
N PRO A 412 25.31 19.18 -1.08
CA PRO A 412 24.46 18.00 -1.10
C PRO A 412 25.32 16.94 -1.80
N ARG A 413 25.81 15.94 -1.05
CA ARG A 413 26.64 14.89 -1.63
C ARG A 413 25.90 14.36 -2.86
N SER A 414 26.62 14.22 -3.97
CA SER A 414 26.12 13.85 -5.30
C SER A 414 25.27 12.59 -5.36
N TRP A 415 25.17 11.84 -4.26
CA TRP A 415 24.46 10.57 -4.15
C TRP A 415 22.96 10.67 -3.83
N LEU A 416 22.50 11.71 -3.10
CA LEU A 416 21.05 11.89 -2.81
C LEU A 416 20.33 12.78 -3.82
N ARG A 417 21.08 13.60 -4.56
CA ARG A 417 20.60 14.33 -5.72
C ARG A 417 20.70 13.40 -6.92
N ASP A 418 19.65 13.25 -7.71
CA ASP A 418 19.61 12.28 -8.82
C ASP A 418 19.72 10.80 -8.37
N ARG A 419 19.28 10.51 -7.13
CA ARG A 419 19.33 9.19 -6.46
C ARG A 419 18.56 8.05 -7.14
N TYR A 420 17.99 8.27 -8.32
CA TYR A 420 17.27 7.28 -9.12
C TYR A 420 18.02 6.87 -10.40
N THR A 421 19.15 7.51 -10.73
CA THR A 421 19.85 7.34 -12.03
C THR A 421 21.20 6.60 -11.96
N ASP A 422 21.78 6.39 -10.78
CA ASP A 422 23.14 5.83 -10.64
C ASP A 422 23.21 4.28 -10.71
N LEU A 423 24.39 3.76 -11.11
CA LEU A 423 24.66 2.32 -11.29
C LEU A 423 24.80 1.53 -9.96
N GLY A 424 24.96 2.21 -8.83
CA GLY A 424 24.97 1.64 -7.47
C GLY A 424 23.82 2.16 -6.60
N ARG A 425 22.68 2.49 -7.22
CA ARG A 425 21.57 3.21 -6.59
C ARG A 425 20.94 2.42 -5.41
N PRO A 426 20.62 3.09 -4.29
CA PRO A 426 19.83 2.51 -3.18
C PRO A 426 18.37 2.18 -3.53
N PHE A 427 17.88 2.72 -4.65
CA PHE A 427 16.48 2.66 -5.06
C PHE A 427 16.29 2.06 -6.45
N THR A 428 15.10 1.57 -6.76
CA THR A 428 14.70 1.23 -8.13
C THR A 428 14.63 2.50 -9.00
N ARG A 429 14.56 2.36 -10.32
CA ARG A 429 14.32 3.51 -11.22
C ARG A 429 12.99 4.22 -10.88
N GLY A 430 12.02 3.46 -10.37
CA GLY A 430 10.74 3.97 -9.86
C GLY A 430 10.84 4.66 -8.50
N GLY A 431 12.00 4.62 -7.84
CA GLY A 431 12.25 5.27 -6.55
C GLY A 431 11.80 4.48 -5.32
N GLY A 432 11.44 3.22 -5.48
CA GLY A 432 11.22 2.30 -4.37
C GLY A 432 12.46 1.51 -3.99
N VAL A 433 12.30 0.52 -3.11
CA VAL A 433 13.38 -0.36 -2.64
C VAL A 433 12.94 -1.83 -2.72
N ILE A 434 13.89 -2.71 -2.98
CA ILE A 434 13.70 -4.17 -2.95
C ILE A 434 14.78 -4.76 -2.04
N PHE A 435 14.37 -5.42 -0.96
CA PHE A 435 15.25 -6.25 -0.13
C PHE A 435 14.99 -7.70 -0.51
N ALA A 436 15.93 -8.29 -1.25
CA ALA A 436 15.84 -9.68 -1.71
C ALA A 436 16.55 -10.64 -0.75
N GLY A 437 16.10 -11.89 -0.72
CA GLY A 437 16.56 -12.91 0.22
C GLY A 437 17.99 -13.40 0.01
N ASP A 438 18.55 -13.22 -1.18
CA ASP A 438 19.98 -13.46 -1.46
C ASP A 438 20.88 -12.45 -0.75
N GLU A 439 20.41 -11.22 -0.57
CA GLU A 439 21.16 -10.14 0.06
C GLU A 439 20.83 -9.95 1.55
N TYR A 440 19.57 -10.19 1.93
CA TYR A 440 19.02 -9.89 3.26
C TYR A 440 18.17 -11.03 3.84
N GLY A 441 18.17 -12.23 3.24
CA GLY A 441 17.29 -13.37 3.59
C GLY A 441 17.76 -14.22 4.76
N GLU A 442 18.47 -13.58 5.66
CA GLU A 442 18.84 -14.13 6.95
C GLU A 442 17.58 -14.47 7.77
N GLY A 443 17.66 -15.61 8.47
CA GLY A 443 16.48 -16.30 8.99
C GLY A 443 16.33 -16.22 10.50
N VAL A 444 15.08 -16.24 10.93
CA VAL A 444 14.71 -16.37 12.33
C VAL A 444 14.22 -17.79 12.58
N CYS A 445 14.64 -18.42 13.67
CA CYS A 445 14.23 -19.76 14.03
C CYS A 445 13.62 -19.79 15.43
N TRP A 446 12.37 -20.23 15.51
CA TRP A 446 11.68 -20.54 16.76
C TRP A 446 11.70 -22.05 16.98
N ARG A 447 12.09 -22.46 18.18
CA ARG A 447 11.95 -23.84 18.64
C ARG A 447 10.64 -23.96 19.39
N MET A 448 9.77 -24.87 18.96
CA MET A 448 8.48 -25.14 19.56
C MET A 448 8.46 -26.50 20.25
N ARG A 449 7.58 -26.67 21.24
CA ARG A 449 7.35 -27.97 21.88
C ARG A 449 6.79 -28.98 20.86
N PRO A 450 7.11 -30.28 21.01
CA PRO A 450 6.51 -31.34 20.19
C PRO A 450 4.98 -31.35 20.22
N ALA A 451 4.38 -30.96 21.36
CA ALA A 451 2.93 -30.84 21.53
C ALA A 451 2.25 -29.78 20.64
N ALA A 452 3.02 -28.98 19.89
CA ALA A 452 2.51 -28.06 18.88
C ALA A 452 2.30 -28.73 17.50
N ALA A 453 2.77 -29.96 17.29
CA ALA A 453 2.52 -30.72 16.07
C ALA A 453 1.02 -30.85 15.78
N GLY A 454 0.62 -30.76 14.51
CA GLY A 454 -0.78 -30.79 14.07
C GLY A 454 -1.61 -29.54 14.40
N LYS A 455 -1.06 -28.53 15.10
CA LYS A 455 -1.80 -27.30 15.43
C LYS A 455 -1.56 -26.21 14.38
N THR A 456 -2.61 -25.43 14.12
CA THR A 456 -2.48 -24.16 13.41
C THR A 456 -2.10 -23.06 14.39
N VAL A 457 -0.94 -22.47 14.18
CA VAL A 457 -0.38 -21.39 15.00
C VAL A 457 -0.52 -20.09 14.23
N GLU A 458 -1.08 -19.09 14.87
CA GLU A 458 -1.15 -17.74 14.33
C GLU A 458 0.12 -16.96 14.63
N TRP A 459 0.50 -16.09 13.70
CA TRP A 459 1.67 -15.25 13.74
C TRP A 459 1.26 -13.81 13.50
N GLU A 460 1.48 -12.96 14.50
CA GLU A 460 1.30 -11.53 14.35
C GLU A 460 2.52 -10.95 13.61
N VAL A 461 2.24 -10.26 12.52
CA VAL A 461 3.19 -9.43 11.81
C VAL A 461 2.88 -7.97 12.10
N ARG A 462 3.80 -7.26 12.71
CA ARG A 462 3.74 -5.79 12.78
C ARG A 462 4.83 -5.22 11.90
N ALA A 463 4.48 -4.31 11.02
CA ALA A 463 5.45 -3.67 10.16
C ALA A 463 5.29 -2.16 10.22
N LYS A 464 6.42 -1.48 10.12
CA LYS A 464 6.51 -0.03 10.15
C LYS A 464 7.38 0.43 8.99
N VAL A 465 6.84 1.32 8.18
CA VAL A 465 7.51 1.85 6.99
C VAL A 465 7.62 3.35 7.12
N TRP A 466 8.83 3.87 6.94
CA TRP A 466 9.11 5.29 6.91
C TRP A 466 9.40 5.71 5.49
N VAL A 467 8.77 6.81 5.09
CA VAL A 467 9.03 7.48 3.82
C VAL A 467 9.51 8.89 4.13
N THR A 468 10.65 9.25 3.58
CA THR A 468 11.27 10.56 3.80
C THR A 468 11.27 11.33 2.49
N TYR A 469 11.02 12.63 2.57
CA TYR A 469 11.28 13.57 1.50
C TYR A 469 12.54 14.38 1.83
N MET A 470 13.43 14.42 0.86
CA MET A 470 14.54 15.35 0.80
C MET A 470 14.56 15.98 -0.59
N PRO A 471 14.89 17.28 -0.70
CA PRO A 471 14.90 18.01 -1.96
C PRO A 471 15.75 17.27 -3.00
N ASN A 472 15.18 17.01 -4.18
CA ASN A 472 15.89 16.31 -5.24
C ASN A 472 16.45 17.31 -6.28
N LYS A 473 15.60 17.82 -7.18
CA LYS A 473 16.00 18.80 -8.20
C LYS A 473 15.87 20.23 -7.69
N ARG A 474 14.91 20.46 -6.79
CA ARG A 474 14.60 21.78 -6.23
C ARG A 474 15.54 22.16 -5.08
N ARG A 475 15.87 23.45 -5.02
CA ARG A 475 16.56 24.05 -3.87
C ARG A 475 15.50 24.50 -2.86
N THR A 476 15.18 23.63 -1.91
CA THR A 476 14.33 23.95 -0.76
C THR A 476 14.97 23.40 0.52
N MET A 477 14.63 23.98 1.68
CA MET A 477 15.06 23.47 2.99
C MET A 477 14.06 22.47 3.57
N HIS A 478 12.94 22.24 2.87
CA HIS A 478 11.89 21.35 3.36
C HIS A 478 12.37 19.90 3.35
N SER A 479 12.15 19.22 4.47
CA SER A 479 12.32 17.78 4.62
C SER A 479 11.23 17.28 5.55
N GLU A 480 10.58 16.18 5.19
CA GLU A 480 9.58 15.55 6.05
C GLU A 480 9.77 14.03 6.07
N THR A 481 9.42 13.41 7.19
CA THR A 481 9.34 11.96 7.32
C THR A 481 7.94 11.61 7.78
N ARG A 482 7.35 10.64 7.09
CA ARG A 482 6.05 10.08 7.40
C ARG A 482 6.16 8.59 7.66
N THR A 483 5.28 8.11 8.52
CA THR A 483 5.37 6.77 9.07
C THR A 483 4.03 6.07 8.98
N LEU A 484 4.09 4.83 8.50
CA LEU A 484 2.96 3.92 8.44
C LEU A 484 3.27 2.74 9.37
N GLU A 485 2.31 2.40 10.23
CA GLU A 485 2.36 1.19 11.04
C GLU A 485 1.11 0.36 10.75
N PHE A 486 1.31 -0.93 10.48
CA PHE A 486 0.21 -1.87 10.23
C PHE A 486 0.49 -3.22 10.88
N LYS A 487 -0.59 -3.97 11.10
CA LYS A 487 -0.58 -5.28 11.73
C LYS A 487 -1.44 -6.25 10.96
N GLU A 488 -0.90 -7.44 10.70
CA GLU A 488 -1.61 -8.53 10.05
C GLU A 488 -1.38 -9.86 10.77
N MET A 489 -2.29 -10.81 10.56
CA MET A 489 -2.21 -12.17 11.12
C MET A 489 -1.92 -13.17 10.01
N LEU A 490 -0.87 -13.95 10.19
CA LEU A 490 -0.49 -15.08 9.35
C LEU A 490 -0.81 -16.39 10.06
N GLN A 491 -1.08 -17.44 9.29
CA GLN A 491 -1.35 -18.77 9.81
C GLN A 491 -0.31 -19.76 9.30
N LEU A 492 0.10 -20.67 10.18
CA LEU A 492 0.97 -21.79 9.85
C LEU A 492 0.47 -23.03 10.57
N THR A 493 0.15 -24.06 9.79
CA THR A 493 -0.10 -25.39 10.30
C THR A 493 1.25 -26.06 10.52
N VAL A 494 1.58 -26.34 11.78
CA VAL A 494 2.73 -27.14 12.16
C VAL A 494 2.39 -28.56 11.73
N ALA A 495 3.17 -29.12 10.80
CA ALA A 495 2.84 -30.32 10.04
C ALA A 495 2.16 -31.45 10.85
N GLU A 496 1.22 -32.14 10.19
CA GLU A 496 0.69 -33.45 10.62
C GLU A 496 1.79 -34.51 10.68
#